data_AF-A0A8J5W4E0-F1
#
_entry.id   AF-A0A8J5W4E0-F1
#
_cell.length_a   1.000
_cell.length_b   1.000
_cell.length_c   1.000
_cell.angle_alpha   90.00
_cell.angle_beta   90.00
_cell.angle_gamma   90.00
#
_symmetry.space_group_name_H-M   'P 1'
#
loop_
_entity.id
_entity.type
_entity.pdbx_description
1 polymer ?
#
loop_
_entity_poly.entity_id
_entity_poly.type
_entity_poly.pdbx_seq_one_letter_code
_entity_poly.pdbx_strand_id
1 'polypeptide(L)'
;MTITIEQPHLGAVAEKKVAGGDPAELVLDGGFVVPDSNAFGDTFRNYDAESERKKTVEEFYRTNHINQTYDFVRRMREEYGRLEKTEMGVWECIELLNEFIDDSDPDLEMPQIEHLLQTAEAIRKDYPDQDWLHLTGLIHDLGKVLLHPSFGQLPQWAVVGDTFPVGCAFDECNVHFKYFKENPDYRNPKLSTKFGAYSEGCGLDNVLMSWGHDDYMYLVAKENKIALPSAGLFIIRYHSFYRTLKRRFSLAPSVKLEG
;
A
#
# COMPACT_ATOMS: atom_id res chain seq x y z
N MET A 1 -0.49 14.51 6.88
CA MET A 1 -1.91 14.72 7.20
C MET A 1 -2.07 14.48 8.69
N THR A 2 -2.64 15.44 9.40
CA THR A 2 -3.19 15.20 10.75
C THR A 2 -4.68 14.90 10.58
N ILE A 3 -5.20 13.91 11.30
CA ILE A 3 -6.60 13.50 11.20
C ILE A 3 -7.41 14.22 12.27
N THR A 4 -8.46 14.93 11.85
CA THR A 4 -9.45 15.49 12.78
C THR A 4 -10.44 14.41 13.19
N ILE A 5 -10.71 14.34 14.49
CA ILE A 5 -11.78 13.51 15.04
C ILE A 5 -12.78 14.45 15.69
N GLU A 6 -13.92 14.67 15.04
CA GLU A 6 -15.07 15.23 15.74
C GLU A 6 -15.57 14.17 16.74
N GLN A 7 -15.57 14.49 18.04
CA GLN A 7 -16.14 13.59 19.04
C GLN A 7 -17.67 13.58 18.88
N PRO A 8 -18.30 12.45 18.54
CA PRO A 8 -19.75 12.37 18.59
C PRO A 8 -20.20 12.40 20.06
N HIS A 9 -21.20 13.23 20.37
CA HIS A 9 -21.91 13.16 21.66
C HIS A 9 -22.71 11.86 21.73
N LEU A 10 -22.05 10.77 22.11
CA LEU A 10 -22.69 9.48 22.36
C LEU A 10 -23.37 9.50 23.74
N GLY A 11 -24.69 9.60 23.74
CA GLY A 11 -25.51 9.30 24.91
C GLY A 11 -25.27 7.85 25.36
N ALA A 12 -25.17 7.65 26.67
CA ALA A 12 -24.81 6.36 27.28
C ALA A 12 -25.68 5.20 26.78
N VAL A 13 -25.05 4.24 26.09
CA VAL A 13 -25.65 2.93 25.81
C VAL A 13 -24.72 1.85 26.38
N ALA A 14 -25.33 0.94 27.12
CA ALA A 14 -24.73 0.05 28.10
C ALA A 14 -23.62 -0.87 27.57
N GLU A 15 -22.56 -1.01 28.37
CA GLU A 15 -21.50 -1.99 28.21
C GLU A 15 -22.06 -3.42 28.19
N LYS A 16 -21.85 -4.13 27.07
CA LYS A 16 -21.99 -5.58 27.01
C LYS A 16 -20.59 -6.19 27.08
N LYS A 17 -20.30 -6.89 28.18
CA LYS A 17 -19.08 -7.70 28.35
C LYS A 17 -19.02 -8.78 27.27
N VAL A 18 -17.98 -8.75 26.44
CA VAL A 18 -17.59 -9.88 25.58
C VAL A 18 -16.38 -10.55 26.22
N ALA A 19 -16.47 -11.88 26.33
CA ALA A 19 -15.49 -12.75 26.98
C ALA A 19 -14.17 -12.79 26.21
N GLY A 20 -13.06 -12.93 26.95
CA GLY A 20 -11.70 -12.86 26.44
C GLY A 20 -11.33 -13.96 25.46
N GLY A 21 -10.77 -13.54 24.32
CA GLY A 21 -9.89 -14.32 23.46
C GLY A 21 -8.53 -13.62 23.39
N ASP A 22 -7.46 -14.39 23.38
CA ASP A 22 -6.08 -13.92 23.32
C ASP A 22 -5.81 -13.20 21.98
N PRO A 23 -5.39 -11.92 21.96
CA PRO A 23 -5.24 -11.13 20.72
C PRO A 23 -3.99 -11.48 19.89
N ALA A 24 -3.26 -12.55 20.22
CA ALA A 24 -1.90 -12.79 19.72
C ALA A 24 -1.74 -13.76 18.53
N GLU A 25 -2.77 -14.43 18.02
CA GLU A 25 -2.57 -15.37 16.90
C GLU A 25 -3.77 -15.41 15.94
N LEU A 26 -3.66 -14.63 14.85
CA LEU A 26 -4.49 -14.85 13.66
C LEU A 26 -3.98 -16.10 12.93
N VAL A 27 -4.57 -17.25 13.23
CA VAL A 27 -4.35 -18.47 12.45
C VAL A 27 -5.10 -18.31 11.12
N LEU A 28 -4.36 -18.09 10.03
CA LEU A 28 -4.88 -18.07 8.67
C LEU A 28 -5.23 -19.51 8.21
N ASP A 29 -6.35 -20.05 8.69
CA ASP A 29 -6.90 -21.36 8.23
C ASP A 29 -7.93 -21.19 7.10
N GLY A 30 -8.23 -19.96 6.70
CA GLY A 30 -9.10 -19.64 5.57
C GLY A 30 -8.31 -19.63 4.27
N GLY A 31 -8.31 -20.72 3.52
CA GLY A 31 -7.79 -20.76 2.16
C GLY A 31 -8.49 -19.72 1.28
N PHE A 32 -7.88 -18.54 1.15
CA PHE A 32 -8.33 -17.50 0.23
C PHE A 32 -7.98 -17.91 -1.20
N VAL A 33 -8.96 -18.41 -1.92
CA VAL A 33 -8.83 -18.71 -3.35
C VAL A 33 -9.03 -17.39 -4.11
N VAL A 34 -7.93 -16.81 -4.57
CA VAL A 34 -7.98 -15.68 -5.50
C VAL A 34 -8.69 -16.16 -6.77
N PRO A 35 -9.80 -15.53 -7.20
CA PRO A 35 -10.44 -15.90 -8.47
C PRO A 35 -9.45 -15.73 -9.62
N ASP A 36 -9.44 -16.67 -10.57
CA ASP A 36 -8.55 -16.61 -11.73
C ASP A 36 -8.85 -15.41 -12.65
N SER A 37 -10.07 -14.86 -12.57
CA SER A 37 -10.51 -13.71 -13.35
C SER A 37 -11.46 -12.79 -12.59
N ASN A 38 -11.54 -11.54 -13.05
CA ASN A 38 -12.54 -10.57 -12.60
C ASN A 38 -13.95 -10.94 -13.09
N ALA A 39 -14.96 -10.18 -12.67
CA ALA A 39 -16.36 -10.40 -13.07
C ALA A 39 -16.60 -10.36 -14.60
N PHE A 40 -15.62 -9.89 -15.38
CA PHE A 40 -15.66 -9.76 -16.83
C PHE A 40 -14.86 -10.85 -17.56
N GLY A 41 -14.19 -11.75 -16.83
CA GLY A 41 -13.42 -12.86 -17.41
C GLY A 41 -11.95 -12.52 -17.67
N ASP A 42 -11.48 -11.33 -17.31
CA ASP A 42 -10.08 -10.93 -17.49
C ASP A 42 -9.22 -11.37 -16.30
N THR A 43 -7.98 -11.77 -16.61
CA THR A 43 -6.98 -12.12 -15.59
C THR A 43 -6.48 -10.85 -14.90
N PHE A 44 -6.54 -10.82 -13.56
CA PHE A 44 -6.10 -9.66 -12.78
C PHE A 44 -4.63 -9.31 -13.02
N ARG A 45 -4.33 -8.01 -13.10
CA ARG A 45 -2.97 -7.47 -13.20
C ARG A 45 -2.17 -8.02 -14.38
N ASN A 46 -2.81 -8.14 -15.54
CA ASN A 46 -2.16 -8.60 -16.76
C ASN A 46 -1.52 -7.43 -17.53
N TYR A 47 -0.26 -7.13 -17.23
CA TYR A 47 0.51 -6.06 -17.88
C TYR A 47 0.88 -6.34 -19.35
N ASP A 48 0.74 -7.59 -19.81
CA ASP A 48 1.08 -7.99 -21.18
C ASP A 48 -0.15 -8.02 -22.10
N ALA A 49 -1.37 -8.09 -21.53
CA ALA A 49 -2.62 -8.05 -22.28
C ALA A 49 -2.73 -6.77 -23.11
N GLU A 50 -3.23 -6.89 -24.33
CA GLU A 50 -3.59 -5.72 -25.14
C GLU A 50 -4.81 -5.05 -24.52
N SER A 51 -4.62 -3.84 -23.99
CA SER A 51 -5.68 -2.99 -23.45
C SER A 51 -5.38 -1.53 -23.79
N GLU A 52 -6.41 -0.67 -23.79
CA GLU A 52 -6.25 0.77 -24.00
C GLU A 52 -5.30 1.40 -22.97
N ARG A 53 -5.23 0.81 -21.77
CA ARG A 53 -4.39 1.28 -20.65
C ARG A 53 -2.94 0.82 -20.71
N LYS A 54 -2.60 -0.20 -21.52
CA LYS A 54 -1.26 -0.82 -21.55
C LYS A 54 -0.13 0.19 -21.69
N LYS A 55 -0.27 1.16 -22.62
CA LYS A 55 0.75 2.19 -22.86
C LYS A 55 0.90 3.14 -21.68
N THR A 56 -0.21 3.55 -21.07
CA THR A 56 -0.23 4.43 -19.89
C THR A 56 0.46 3.75 -18.71
N VAL A 57 0.09 2.49 -18.44
CA VAL A 57 0.67 1.69 -17.34
C VAL A 57 2.16 1.42 -17.56
N GLU A 58 2.56 1.08 -18.79
CA GLU A 58 3.99 0.85 -19.10
C GLU A 58 4.82 2.13 -18.94
N GLU A 59 4.32 3.27 -19.41
CA GLU A 59 5.00 4.57 -19.27
C GLU A 59 5.04 5.06 -17.82
N PHE A 60 3.97 4.79 -17.05
CA PHE A 60 3.92 5.00 -15.61
C PHE A 60 5.06 4.25 -14.93
N TYR A 61 5.15 2.93 -15.13
CA TYR A 61 6.15 2.09 -14.46
C TYR A 61 7.55 2.40 -14.96
N ARG A 62 7.73 2.76 -16.23
CA ARG A 62 9.00 3.27 -16.74
C ARG A 62 9.48 4.48 -15.93
N THR A 63 8.62 5.48 -15.77
CA THR A 63 8.96 6.72 -15.05
C THR A 63 9.17 6.45 -13.57
N ASN A 64 8.33 5.61 -12.95
CA ASN A 64 8.49 5.19 -11.56
C ASN A 64 9.86 4.53 -11.33
N HIS A 65 10.18 3.49 -12.11
CA HIS A 65 11.42 2.73 -11.92
C HIS A 65 12.68 3.56 -12.17
N ILE A 66 12.65 4.55 -13.06
CA ILE A 66 13.78 5.44 -13.32
C ILE A 66 14.02 6.39 -12.14
N ASN A 67 12.96 6.91 -11.53
CA ASN A 67 13.06 8.05 -10.60
C ASN A 67 12.96 7.68 -9.12
N GLN A 68 12.47 6.49 -8.77
CA GLN A 68 12.47 5.95 -7.40
C GLN A 68 13.89 5.52 -7.00
N THR A 69 14.69 6.48 -6.57
CA THR A 69 16.05 6.27 -6.05
C THR A 69 16.06 6.24 -4.52
N TYR A 70 17.09 5.65 -3.94
CA TYR A 70 17.32 5.64 -2.50
C TYR A 70 17.34 7.06 -1.91
N ASP A 71 18.01 7.99 -2.58
CA ASP A 71 18.06 9.40 -2.17
C ASP A 71 16.72 10.11 -2.33
N PHE A 72 15.95 9.81 -3.38
CA PHE A 72 14.60 10.34 -3.56
C PHE A 72 13.70 9.91 -2.39
N VAL A 73 13.61 8.60 -2.13
CA VAL A 73 12.75 8.03 -1.08
C VAL A 73 13.11 8.59 0.29
N ARG A 74 14.41 8.70 0.62
CA ARG A 74 14.84 9.30 1.88
C ARG A 74 14.33 10.72 2.06
N ARG A 75 14.49 11.57 1.05
CA ARG A 75 14.01 12.97 1.09
C ARG A 75 12.50 13.03 1.21
N MET A 76 11.77 12.18 0.48
CA MET A 76 10.31 12.13 0.57
C MET A 76 9.85 11.75 1.97
N ARG A 77 10.45 10.70 2.55
CA ARG A 77 10.12 10.26 3.91
C ARG A 77 10.46 11.33 4.97
N GLU A 78 11.59 12.02 4.83
CA GLU A 78 11.95 13.16 5.70
C GLU A 78 10.96 14.32 5.56
N GLU A 79 10.57 14.68 4.33
CA GLU A 79 9.68 15.81 4.09
C GLU A 79 8.25 15.52 4.58
N TYR A 80 7.69 14.39 4.14
CA TYR A 80 6.28 14.04 4.34
C TYR A 80 6.03 13.36 5.69
N GLY A 81 7.06 12.76 6.30
CA GLY A 81 6.98 12.19 7.64
C GLY A 81 6.73 13.23 8.74
N ARG A 82 6.91 14.52 8.46
CA ARG A 82 6.51 15.61 9.36
C ARG A 82 4.99 15.79 9.46
N LEU A 83 4.25 15.31 8.46
CA LEU A 83 2.79 15.37 8.37
C LEU A 83 2.16 16.78 8.37
N GLU A 84 2.94 17.84 8.22
CA GLU A 84 2.56 19.26 8.30
C GLU A 84 1.83 19.83 7.05
N LYS A 85 1.42 18.99 6.11
CA LYS A 85 0.82 19.47 4.85
C LYS A 85 -0.60 20.01 5.03
N THR A 86 -1.46 19.25 5.71
CA THR A 86 -2.89 19.52 5.87
C THR A 86 -3.45 18.76 7.06
N GLU A 87 -4.53 19.28 7.63
CA GLU A 87 -5.38 18.62 8.62
C GLU A 87 -6.77 18.38 8.00
N MET A 88 -7.29 17.15 8.06
CA MET A 88 -8.60 16.77 7.49
C MET A 88 -9.15 15.49 8.10
N GLY A 89 -10.47 15.32 8.00
CA GLY A 89 -11.17 14.10 8.40
C GLY A 89 -10.99 12.97 7.38
N VAL A 90 -11.22 11.73 7.81
CA VAL A 90 -11.13 10.54 6.94
C VAL A 90 -12.13 10.63 5.78
N TRP A 91 -13.35 11.10 6.03
CA TRP A 91 -14.37 11.21 4.97
C TRP A 91 -14.03 12.30 3.95
N GLU A 92 -13.55 13.46 4.42
CA GLU A 92 -13.07 14.52 3.52
C GLU A 92 -11.92 14.03 2.63
N CYS A 93 -11.02 13.22 3.20
CA CYS A 93 -9.93 12.57 2.47
C CYS A 93 -10.45 11.61 1.39
N ILE A 94 -11.47 10.79 1.71
CA ILE A 94 -12.13 9.89 0.75
C ILE A 94 -12.76 10.67 -0.41
N GLU A 95 -13.49 11.75 -0.11
CA GLU A 95 -14.12 12.61 -1.12
C GLU A 95 -13.07 13.27 -2.03
N LEU A 96 -11.94 13.69 -1.46
CA LEU A 96 -10.84 14.29 -2.21
C LEU A 96 -10.23 13.34 -3.25
N LEU A 97 -10.17 12.04 -2.95
CA LEU A 97 -9.61 11.05 -3.86
C LEU A 97 -10.47 10.81 -5.10
N ASN A 98 -11.73 11.23 -5.08
CA ASN A 98 -12.64 11.08 -6.21
C ASN A 98 -12.20 11.87 -7.45
N GLU A 99 -11.26 12.80 -7.30
CA GLU A 99 -10.70 13.61 -8.40
C GLU A 99 -9.61 12.89 -9.22
N PHE A 100 -9.16 11.71 -8.79
CA PHE A 100 -8.01 11.02 -9.38
C PHE A 100 -8.36 9.64 -9.93
N ILE A 101 -7.78 9.32 -11.08
CA ILE A 101 -7.76 7.98 -11.67
C ILE A 101 -6.31 7.47 -11.54
N ASP A 102 -6.14 6.27 -10.97
CA ASP A 102 -4.84 5.65 -10.77
C ASP A 102 -4.26 5.15 -12.11
N ASP A 103 -3.21 5.76 -12.62
CA ASP A 103 -2.59 5.40 -13.92
C ASP A 103 -1.79 4.10 -13.89
N SER A 104 -1.50 3.55 -12.70
CA SER A 104 -0.72 2.33 -12.52
C SER A 104 -1.56 1.05 -12.61
N ASP A 105 -2.87 1.19 -12.41
CA ASP A 105 -3.82 0.08 -12.38
C ASP A 105 -4.16 -0.36 -13.81
N PRO A 106 -3.91 -1.62 -14.20
CA PRO A 106 -4.33 -2.14 -15.50
C PRO A 106 -5.81 -2.55 -15.55
N ASP A 107 -6.47 -2.70 -14.39
CA ASP A 107 -7.77 -3.32 -14.23
C ASP A 107 -8.90 -2.30 -13.98
N LEU A 108 -8.61 -1.13 -13.37
CA LEU A 108 -9.63 -0.20 -12.89
C LEU A 108 -9.58 1.21 -13.51
N GLU A 109 -10.72 1.68 -14.02
CA GLU A 109 -11.01 3.08 -14.43
C GLU A 109 -12.06 3.74 -13.54
N MET A 110 -12.22 3.24 -12.31
CA MET A 110 -13.28 3.70 -11.42
C MET A 110 -12.80 4.79 -10.44
N PRO A 111 -13.71 5.63 -9.93
CA PRO A 111 -13.36 6.60 -8.91
C PRO A 111 -12.88 5.92 -7.62
N GLN A 112 -11.88 6.50 -6.96
CA GLN A 112 -11.25 5.90 -5.78
C GLN A 112 -12.22 5.59 -4.64
N ILE A 113 -13.29 6.39 -4.45
CA ILE A 113 -14.29 6.13 -3.40
C ILE A 113 -14.98 4.77 -3.58
N GLU A 114 -15.26 4.38 -4.82
CA GLU A 114 -15.89 3.09 -5.10
C GLU A 114 -14.96 1.93 -4.74
N HIS A 115 -13.68 2.03 -5.10
CA HIS A 115 -12.66 1.04 -4.74
C HIS A 115 -12.51 0.87 -3.23
N LEU A 116 -12.44 1.97 -2.47
CA LEU A 116 -12.33 1.94 -1.02
C LEU A 116 -13.56 1.26 -0.37
N LEU A 117 -14.77 1.63 -0.81
CA LEU A 117 -16.01 1.05 -0.29
C LEU A 117 -16.18 -0.42 -0.69
N GLN A 118 -15.83 -0.78 -1.93
CA GLN A 118 -15.87 -2.17 -2.39
C GLN A 118 -14.91 -3.05 -1.59
N THR A 119 -13.69 -2.58 -1.36
CA THR A 119 -12.70 -3.28 -0.54
C THR A 119 -13.21 -3.48 0.89
N ALA A 120 -13.68 -2.40 1.53
CA ALA A 120 -14.19 -2.45 2.89
C ALA A 120 -15.41 -3.38 3.02
N GLU A 121 -16.38 -3.30 2.10
CA GLU A 121 -17.59 -4.12 2.15
C GLU A 121 -17.33 -5.59 1.82
N ALA A 122 -16.41 -5.89 0.91
CA ALA A 122 -15.99 -7.27 0.64
C ALA A 122 -15.36 -7.90 1.88
N ILE A 123 -14.43 -7.19 2.53
CA ILE A 123 -13.82 -7.64 3.79
C ILE A 123 -14.90 -7.78 4.88
N ARG A 124 -15.82 -6.82 5.00
CA ARG A 124 -16.91 -6.87 5.99
C ARG A 124 -17.80 -8.10 5.80
N LYS A 125 -18.04 -8.50 4.56
CA LYS A 125 -18.83 -9.69 4.24
C LYS A 125 -18.11 -10.99 4.61
N ASP A 126 -16.81 -11.08 4.33
CA ASP A 126 -16.03 -12.30 4.54
C ASP A 126 -15.52 -12.44 5.98
N TYR A 127 -15.29 -11.32 6.67
CA TYR A 127 -14.74 -11.25 8.03
C TYR A 127 -15.60 -10.34 8.94
N PRO A 128 -16.89 -10.68 9.18
CA PRO A 128 -17.84 -9.77 9.82
C PRO A 128 -17.46 -9.31 11.23
N ASP A 129 -16.66 -10.10 11.96
CA ASP A 129 -16.25 -9.80 13.34
C ASP A 129 -14.89 -9.08 13.44
N GLN A 130 -14.26 -8.73 12.32
CA GLN A 130 -12.95 -8.07 12.25
C GLN A 130 -13.08 -6.60 11.83
N ASP A 131 -13.73 -5.77 12.65
CA ASP A 131 -14.01 -4.35 12.37
C ASP A 131 -12.77 -3.52 11.97
N TRP A 132 -11.63 -3.74 12.64
CA TRP A 132 -10.36 -3.11 12.32
C TRP A 132 -9.89 -3.44 10.89
N LEU A 133 -10.24 -4.61 10.36
CA LEU A 133 -9.88 -5.03 9.01
C LEU A 133 -10.78 -4.35 7.97
N HIS A 134 -12.05 -4.11 8.30
CA HIS A 134 -12.96 -3.31 7.47
C HIS A 134 -12.42 -1.90 7.33
N LEU A 135 -12.04 -1.29 8.46
CA LEU A 135 -11.42 0.03 8.49
C LEU A 135 -10.09 0.05 7.73
N THR A 136 -9.26 -0.98 7.90
CA THR A 136 -8.00 -1.13 7.14
C THR A 136 -8.27 -1.11 5.64
N GLY A 137 -9.27 -1.87 5.17
CA GLY A 137 -9.71 -1.85 3.78
C GLY A 137 -10.24 -0.49 3.31
N LEU A 138 -10.96 0.24 4.16
CA LEU A 138 -11.46 1.57 3.82
C LEU A 138 -10.35 2.62 3.69
N ILE A 139 -9.27 2.51 4.48
CA ILE A 139 -8.26 3.57 4.57
C ILE A 139 -6.94 3.28 3.84
N HIS A 140 -6.74 2.06 3.34
CA HIS A 140 -5.44 1.61 2.80
C HIS A 140 -4.87 2.56 1.74
N ASP A 141 -5.74 3.08 0.88
CA ASP A 141 -5.39 3.89 -0.28
C ASP A 141 -5.44 5.40 -0.01
N LEU A 142 -5.74 5.84 1.22
CA LEU A 142 -5.84 7.27 1.56
C LEU A 142 -4.51 8.01 1.43
N GLY A 143 -3.39 7.31 1.33
CA GLY A 143 -2.12 7.94 1.01
C GLY A 143 -2.07 8.57 -0.39
N LYS A 144 -3.01 8.24 -1.27
CA LYS A 144 -3.13 8.82 -2.62
C LYS A 144 -3.42 10.32 -2.62
N VAL A 145 -3.77 10.91 -1.46
CA VAL A 145 -3.95 12.37 -1.33
C VAL A 145 -2.71 13.18 -1.67
N LEU A 146 -1.52 12.54 -1.71
CA LEU A 146 -0.29 13.13 -2.22
C LEU A 146 -0.41 13.70 -3.64
N LEU A 147 -1.38 13.24 -4.45
CA LEU A 147 -1.70 13.78 -5.77
C LEU A 147 -2.35 15.17 -5.72
N HIS A 148 -3.01 15.50 -4.60
CA HIS A 148 -3.75 16.75 -4.48
C HIS A 148 -2.81 17.94 -4.19
N PRO A 149 -3.09 19.14 -4.73
CA PRO A 149 -2.26 20.33 -4.51
C PRO A 149 -1.98 20.67 -3.05
N SER A 150 -2.96 20.47 -2.15
CA SER A 150 -2.76 20.71 -0.71
C SER A 150 -1.71 19.80 -0.06
N PHE A 151 -1.38 18.67 -0.70
CA PHE A 151 -0.37 17.74 -0.20
C PHE A 151 0.96 17.84 -0.94
N GLY A 152 1.03 18.55 -2.06
CA GLY A 152 2.27 18.76 -2.81
C GLY A 152 2.18 18.40 -4.29
N GLN A 153 1.04 17.88 -4.76
CA GLN A 153 0.81 17.54 -6.17
C GLN A 153 1.93 16.66 -6.75
N LEU A 154 2.23 15.57 -6.06
CA LEU A 154 3.23 14.64 -6.54
C LEU A 154 2.76 14.00 -7.85
N PRO A 155 3.67 13.70 -8.78
CA PRO A 155 3.32 12.95 -9.97
C PRO A 155 2.88 11.53 -9.57
N GLN A 156 1.97 10.92 -10.34
CA GLN A 156 1.43 9.58 -10.02
C GLN A 156 2.52 8.54 -9.73
N TRP A 157 3.62 8.56 -10.49
CA TRP A 157 4.73 7.61 -10.31
C TRP A 157 5.38 7.68 -8.91
N ALA A 158 5.21 8.78 -8.18
CA ALA A 158 5.70 8.97 -6.82
C ALA A 158 4.61 8.73 -5.74
N VAL A 159 3.43 8.22 -6.14
CA VAL A 159 2.29 8.03 -5.24
C VAL A 159 1.69 6.63 -5.34
N VAL A 160 1.38 6.15 -6.56
CA VAL A 160 0.66 4.88 -6.78
C VAL A 160 1.58 3.78 -7.31
N GLY A 161 1.01 2.61 -7.60
CA GLY A 161 1.70 1.48 -8.20
C GLY A 161 2.40 0.52 -7.23
N ASP A 162 2.83 -0.61 -7.78
CA ASP A 162 3.54 -1.65 -7.03
C ASP A 162 4.84 -1.11 -6.43
N THR A 163 5.09 -1.45 -5.17
CA THR A 163 6.26 -1.00 -4.42
C THR A 163 7.40 -2.02 -4.47
N PHE A 164 8.63 -1.55 -4.28
CA PHE A 164 9.83 -2.37 -4.24
C PHE A 164 10.89 -1.77 -3.31
N PRO A 165 11.81 -2.58 -2.73
CA PRO A 165 12.92 -2.06 -1.96
C PRO A 165 13.85 -1.16 -2.81
N VAL A 166 14.19 0.01 -2.28
CA VAL A 166 15.25 0.88 -2.84
C VAL A 166 16.53 0.73 -2.02
N GLY A 167 17.69 1.09 -2.58
CA GLY A 167 18.96 1.02 -1.86
C GLY A 167 19.59 -0.37 -1.76
N CYS A 168 19.05 -1.35 -2.47
CA CYS A 168 19.65 -2.64 -2.77
C CYS A 168 19.44 -2.99 -4.26
N ALA A 169 20.01 -4.10 -4.72
CA ALA A 169 19.76 -4.60 -6.07
C ALA A 169 18.25 -4.80 -6.29
N PHE A 170 17.75 -4.32 -7.44
CA PHE A 170 16.36 -4.54 -7.85
C PHE A 170 16.15 -6.01 -8.24
N ASP A 171 14.99 -6.59 -7.90
CA ASP A 171 14.63 -7.97 -8.21
C ASP A 171 13.91 -8.05 -9.57
N GLU A 172 14.25 -9.05 -10.39
CA GLU A 172 13.63 -9.30 -11.70
C GLU A 172 12.12 -9.61 -11.61
N CYS A 173 11.62 -9.93 -10.41
CA CYS A 173 10.20 -10.07 -10.16
C CYS A 173 9.45 -8.74 -10.18
N ASN A 174 10.11 -7.58 -10.14
CA ASN A 174 9.40 -6.31 -10.25
C ASN A 174 8.73 -6.19 -11.63
N VAL A 175 7.54 -5.58 -11.67
CA VAL A 175 6.83 -5.29 -12.93
C VAL A 175 7.75 -4.48 -13.83
N HIS A 176 7.73 -4.71 -15.16
CA HIS A 176 8.58 -4.02 -16.14
C HIS A 176 10.06 -3.79 -15.73
N PHE A 177 10.71 -4.83 -15.16
CA PHE A 177 12.07 -4.76 -14.64
C PHE A 177 13.11 -4.11 -15.60
N LYS A 178 12.90 -4.26 -16.92
CA LYS A 178 13.76 -3.70 -17.97
C LYS A 178 14.12 -2.22 -17.76
N TYR A 179 13.23 -1.41 -17.18
CA TYR A 179 13.43 0.03 -16.98
C TYR A 179 14.34 0.38 -15.80
N PHE A 180 14.55 -0.52 -14.84
CA PHE A 180 15.52 -0.27 -13.76
C PHE A 180 16.93 -0.04 -14.26
N LYS A 181 17.29 -0.55 -15.46
CA LYS A 181 18.61 -0.32 -16.06
C LYS A 181 18.93 1.15 -16.32
N GLU A 182 17.90 2.00 -16.38
CA GLU A 182 18.00 3.45 -16.56
C GLU A 182 18.01 4.21 -15.21
N ASN A 183 17.67 3.54 -14.09
CA ASN A 183 17.75 4.13 -12.75
C ASN A 183 19.23 4.34 -12.36
N PRO A 184 19.62 5.51 -11.83
CA PRO A 184 21.00 5.78 -11.43
C PRO A 184 21.53 4.82 -10.34
N ASP A 185 20.65 4.29 -9.47
CA ASP A 185 21.04 3.36 -8.41
C ASP A 185 21.37 1.96 -8.93
N TYR A 186 20.87 1.59 -10.12
CA TYR A 186 21.12 0.27 -10.72
C TYR A 186 22.61 -0.01 -10.93
N ARG A 187 23.38 1.04 -11.26
CA ARG A 187 24.84 0.95 -11.47
C ARG A 187 25.65 1.48 -10.31
N ASN A 188 25.01 1.90 -9.21
CA ASN A 188 25.70 2.43 -8.05
C ASN A 188 26.30 1.27 -7.23
N PRO A 189 27.63 1.11 -7.14
CA PRO A 189 28.26 -0.04 -6.49
C PRO A 189 27.93 -0.16 -5.00
N LYS A 190 27.46 0.92 -4.35
CA LYS A 190 27.01 0.89 -2.95
C LYS A 190 25.61 0.29 -2.79
N LEU A 191 24.77 0.37 -3.83
CA LEU A 191 23.36 -0.01 -3.78
C LEU A 191 23.06 -1.22 -4.67
N SER A 192 23.83 -1.47 -5.72
CA SER A 192 23.58 -2.54 -6.70
C SER A 192 23.95 -3.95 -6.23
N THR A 193 24.35 -4.11 -4.97
CA THR A 193 24.58 -5.43 -4.36
C THR A 193 23.30 -5.99 -3.74
N LYS A 194 23.26 -7.30 -3.47
CA LYS A 194 22.09 -7.98 -2.90
C LYS A 194 21.51 -7.26 -1.66
N PHE A 195 22.37 -6.76 -0.78
CA PHE A 195 21.94 -6.07 0.43
C PHE A 195 22.11 -4.56 0.35
N GLY A 196 22.99 -4.04 -0.52
CA GLY A 196 23.21 -2.61 -0.71
C GLY A 196 23.46 -1.88 0.60
N ALA A 197 22.55 -0.98 0.96
CA ALA A 197 22.57 -0.20 2.20
C ALA A 197 22.12 -0.96 3.47
N TYR A 198 21.65 -2.20 3.33
CA TYR A 198 21.04 -2.97 4.41
C TYR A 198 21.94 -4.11 4.91
N SER A 199 21.64 -4.59 6.12
CA SER A 199 22.20 -5.83 6.66
C SER A 199 21.27 -7.02 6.37
N GLU A 200 21.87 -8.21 6.26
CA GLU A 200 21.10 -9.44 6.13
C GLU A 200 20.20 -9.65 7.36
N GLY A 201 18.93 -10.00 7.13
CA GLY A 201 17.98 -10.25 8.22
C GLY A 201 17.53 -9.00 8.98
N CYS A 202 17.75 -7.78 8.46
CA CYS A 202 17.34 -6.54 9.14
C CYS A 202 15.82 -6.39 9.35
N GLY A 203 15.00 -7.21 8.69
CA GLY A 203 13.54 -7.10 8.76
C GLY A 203 12.98 -6.00 7.86
N LEU A 204 11.75 -6.19 7.38
CA LEU A 204 11.14 -5.31 6.37
C LEU A 204 10.89 -3.90 6.89
N ASP A 205 10.71 -3.72 8.20
CA ASP A 205 10.52 -2.40 8.81
C ASP A 205 11.72 -1.47 8.65
N ASN A 206 12.92 -2.05 8.51
CA ASN A 206 14.19 -1.36 8.33
C ASN A 206 14.59 -1.17 6.86
N VAL A 207 13.78 -1.65 5.93
CA VAL A 207 13.98 -1.48 4.49
C VAL A 207 13.19 -0.25 4.02
N LEU A 208 13.84 0.60 3.23
CA LEU A 208 13.13 1.66 2.53
C LEU A 208 12.48 1.06 1.28
N MET A 209 11.16 1.16 1.22
CA MET A 209 10.38 0.86 0.02
C MET A 209 10.31 2.11 -0.86
N SER A 210 10.13 1.93 -2.17
CA SER A 210 9.78 3.01 -3.10
C SER A 210 8.66 3.86 -2.52
N TRP A 211 8.79 5.18 -2.61
CA TRP A 211 7.88 6.12 -1.95
C TRP A 211 6.51 6.12 -2.62
N GLY A 212 5.44 6.12 -1.82
CA GLY A 212 4.07 6.14 -2.31
C GLY A 212 3.04 6.19 -1.19
N HIS A 213 1.79 5.91 -1.55
CA HIS A 213 0.62 5.95 -0.69
C HIS A 213 0.73 5.01 0.51
N ASP A 214 1.26 3.78 0.35
CA ASP A 214 1.46 2.82 1.45
C ASP A 214 2.25 3.44 2.62
N ASP A 215 3.45 3.93 2.33
CA ASP A 215 4.38 4.40 3.36
C ASP A 215 3.90 5.71 3.97
N TYR A 216 3.33 6.61 3.16
CA TYR A 216 2.73 7.85 3.66
C TYR A 216 1.52 7.56 4.55
N MET A 217 0.61 6.67 4.15
CA MET A 217 -0.57 6.34 4.95
C MET A 217 -0.19 5.60 6.23
N TYR A 218 0.84 4.75 6.19
CA TYR A 218 1.43 4.16 7.40
C TYR A 218 1.96 5.22 8.37
N LEU A 219 2.69 6.24 7.87
CA LEU A 219 3.17 7.35 8.71
C LEU A 219 2.00 8.14 9.31
N VAL A 220 0.97 8.45 8.51
CA VAL A 220 -0.25 9.10 9.00
C VAL A 220 -0.92 8.28 10.10
N ALA A 221 -1.11 6.97 9.87
CA ALA A 221 -1.78 6.10 10.83
C ALA A 221 -1.01 5.98 12.15
N LYS A 222 0.32 5.85 12.06
CA LYS A 222 1.22 5.75 13.20
C LYS A 222 1.22 7.02 14.05
N GLU A 223 1.36 8.19 13.42
CA GLU A 223 1.54 9.44 14.15
C GLU A 223 0.23 10.01 14.71
N ASN A 224 -0.89 9.75 14.02
CA ASN A 224 -2.23 10.02 14.56
C ASN A 224 -2.70 8.95 15.55
N LYS A 225 -1.88 7.92 15.83
CA LYS A 225 -2.16 6.85 16.80
C LYS A 225 -3.51 6.17 16.54
N ILE A 226 -3.81 5.87 15.28
CA ILE A 226 -5.01 5.14 14.91
C ILE A 226 -5.01 3.80 15.66
N ALA A 227 -6.14 3.43 16.25
CA ALA A 227 -6.31 2.19 17.01
C ALA A 227 -6.43 0.96 16.09
N LEU A 228 -5.45 0.74 15.22
CA LEU A 228 -5.31 -0.48 14.43
C LEU A 228 -4.30 -1.44 15.08
N PRO A 229 -4.53 -2.75 15.02
CA PRO A 229 -3.50 -3.73 15.40
C PRO A 229 -2.30 -3.63 14.44
N SER A 230 -1.17 -4.19 14.86
CA SER A 230 0.05 -4.25 14.04
C SER A 230 -0.18 -4.86 12.66
N ALA A 231 -1.08 -5.84 12.56
CA ALA A 231 -1.49 -6.45 11.29
C ALA A 231 -2.14 -5.44 10.33
N GLY A 232 -3.01 -4.54 10.82
CA GLY A 232 -3.63 -3.50 9.98
C GLY A 232 -2.60 -2.49 9.46
N LEU A 233 -1.67 -2.07 10.34
CA LEU A 233 -0.56 -1.19 9.93
C LEU A 233 0.38 -1.86 8.92
N PHE A 234 0.62 -3.16 9.07
CA PHE A 234 1.41 -3.95 8.12
C PHE A 234 0.72 -4.03 6.76
N ILE A 235 -0.59 -4.30 6.74
CA ILE A 235 -1.38 -4.32 5.49
C ILE A 235 -1.26 -2.96 4.79
N ILE A 236 -1.53 -1.85 5.50
CA ILE A 236 -1.42 -0.50 4.91
C ILE A 236 -0.04 -0.25 4.33
N ARG A 237 1.03 -0.60 5.05
CA ARG A 237 2.41 -0.28 4.64
C ARG A 237 2.93 -1.12 3.48
N TYR A 238 2.36 -2.30 3.23
CA TYR A 238 2.95 -3.28 2.31
C TYR A 238 1.96 -3.90 1.31
N HIS A 239 0.71 -3.43 1.25
CA HIS A 239 -0.29 -4.00 0.32
C HIS A 239 0.10 -3.84 -1.15
N SER A 240 0.88 -2.80 -1.50
CA SER A 240 1.42 -2.62 -2.85
C SER A 240 2.72 -3.40 -3.10
N PHE A 241 3.27 -4.11 -2.11
CA PHE A 241 4.48 -4.94 -2.29
C PHE A 241 4.16 -6.30 -2.95
N TYR A 242 3.38 -6.24 -4.03
CA TYR A 242 2.56 -7.33 -4.53
C TYR A 242 3.35 -8.56 -4.98
N ARG A 243 4.30 -8.41 -5.92
CA ARG A 243 4.92 -9.57 -6.59
C ARG A 243 5.84 -10.39 -5.67
N THR A 244 6.47 -9.73 -4.69
CA THR A 244 7.29 -10.42 -3.67
C THR A 244 6.44 -11.13 -2.64
N LEU A 245 5.37 -10.48 -2.15
CA LEU A 245 4.43 -11.12 -1.22
C LEU A 245 3.71 -12.29 -1.90
N LYS A 246 3.17 -12.10 -3.12
CA LYS A 246 2.49 -13.15 -3.89
C LYS A 246 3.40 -14.36 -4.13
N ARG A 247 4.68 -14.15 -4.47
CA ARG A 247 5.66 -15.24 -4.65
C ARG A 247 5.97 -15.98 -3.34
N ARG A 248 6.02 -15.28 -2.20
CA ARG A 248 6.23 -15.94 -0.89
C ARG A 248 5.00 -16.71 -0.44
N PHE A 249 3.80 -16.17 -0.62
CA PHE A 249 2.55 -16.84 -0.25
C PHE A 249 2.21 -18.01 -1.19
N SER A 250 2.53 -17.93 -2.48
CA SER A 250 2.36 -19.06 -3.41
C SER A 250 3.35 -20.21 -3.19
N LEU A 251 4.50 -19.92 -2.57
CA LEU A 251 5.50 -20.92 -2.17
C LEU A 251 5.30 -21.45 -0.74
N ALA A 252 4.30 -20.96 -0.01
CA ALA A 252 4.06 -21.35 1.38
C ALA A 252 2.82 -22.25 1.54
N PRO A 253 2.93 -23.56 1.29
CA PRO A 253 2.18 -24.55 2.04
C PRO A 253 2.88 -24.95 3.36
N SER A 254 4.04 -24.39 3.73
CA SER A 254 4.88 -25.03 4.78
C SER A 254 5.82 -24.19 5.62
N VAL A 255 5.75 -22.84 5.64
CA VAL A 255 6.67 -22.06 6.48
C VAL A 255 5.89 -21.29 7.53
N LYS A 256 5.92 -21.81 8.76
CA LYS A 256 5.48 -21.09 9.96
C LYS A 256 6.31 -19.82 10.14
N LEU A 257 5.63 -18.70 10.33
CA LEU A 257 6.22 -17.49 10.87
C LEU A 257 6.43 -17.73 12.37
N GLU A 258 7.67 -17.97 12.81
CA GLU A 258 8.02 -17.87 14.22
C GLU A 258 8.50 -16.43 14.50
N GLY A 259 7.99 -15.87 15.60
CA GLY A 259 8.13 -14.46 16.00
C GLY A 259 9.45 -14.09 16.65
#